data_AF-A0A0V8RRS1-F1
#
_entry.id   AF-A0A0V8RRS1-F1
#
_cell.length_a   1.000
_cell.length_b   1.000
_cell.length_c   1.000
_cell.angle_alpha   90.00
_cell.angle_beta   90.00
_cell.angle_gamma   90.00
#
_symmetry.space_group_name_H-M   'P 1'
#
loop_
_entity.id
_entity.type
_entity.pdbx_description
1 polymer ?
#
loop_
_entity_poly.entity_id
_entity_poly.type
_entity_poly.pdbx_seq_one_letter_code
_entity_poly.pdbx_strand_id
1 'polypeptide(L)'
;MLRFLRRLLGEAKAFITGMQEALIEQSVEVLELELLELEHAFLSLVLGSLVGLPLAPMGVAAELAPLLEGETRILFERTWRGADAIADLFSRMGGEW
;
A
#
# COMPACT_ATOMS: atom_id res chain seq x y z
N MET A 1 39.79 35.05 -9.04
CA MET A 1 39.95 33.72 -8.41
C MET A 1 39.03 33.48 -7.21
N LEU A 2 39.07 34.29 -6.13
CA LEU A 2 38.26 34.03 -4.92
C LEU A 2 36.73 33.93 -5.13
N ARG A 3 36.15 34.72 -6.04
CA ARG A 3 34.70 34.65 -6.35
C ARG A 3 34.31 33.36 -7.08
N PHE A 4 35.21 32.82 -7.89
CA PHE A 4 34.99 31.58 -8.63
C PHE A 4 35.06 30.37 -7.69
N LEU A 5 36.02 30.39 -6.75
CA LEU A 5 36.16 29.35 -5.73
C LEU A 5 34.94 29.27 -4.80
N ARG A 6 34.41 30.42 -4.37
CA ARG A 6 33.18 30.46 -3.55
C ARG A 6 31.96 29.92 -4.29
N ARG A 7 31.88 30.14 -5.61
CA ARG A 7 30.78 29.65 -6.44
C ARG A 7 30.84 28.13 -6.60
N LEU A 8 32.03 27.58 -6.89
CA LEU A 8 32.25 26.13 -6.95
C LEU A 8 31.96 25.43 -5.62
N LEU A 9 32.34 26.03 -4.48
CA LEU A 9 32.01 25.50 -3.15
C LEU A 9 30.51 25.50 -2.86
N GLY A 10 29.77 26.49 -3.36
CA GLY A 10 28.30 26.54 -3.26
C GLY A 10 27.63 25.43 -4.06
N GLU A 11 28.04 25.25 -5.31
CA GLU A 11 27.53 24.18 -6.19
C GLU A 11 27.88 22.78 -5.64
N ALA A 12 29.10 22.58 -5.14
CA ALA A 12 29.51 21.31 -4.54
C ALA A 12 28.69 20.99 -3.28
N LYS A 13 28.38 21.99 -2.44
CA LYS A 13 27.51 21.81 -1.28
C LYS A 13 26.09 21.43 -1.71
N ALA A 14 25.54 22.13 -2.70
CA ALA A 14 24.22 21.83 -3.24
C ALA A 14 24.16 20.41 -3.83
N PHE A 15 25.21 19.99 -4.55
CA PHE A 15 25.32 18.64 -5.09
C PHE A 15 25.35 17.57 -3.99
N ILE A 16 26.12 17.77 -2.92
CA ILE A 16 26.18 16.82 -1.80
C ILE A 16 24.81 16.72 -1.09
N THR A 17 24.13 17.85 -0.88
CA THR A 17 22.79 17.84 -0.28
C THR A 17 21.78 17.12 -1.17
N GLY A 18 21.76 17.41 -2.48
CA GLY A 18 20.86 16.73 -3.42
C GLY A 18 21.14 15.23 -3.53
N MET A 19 22.41 14.82 -3.45
CA MET A 19 22.79 13.41 -3.42
C MET A 19 22.34 12.72 -2.12
N GLN A 20 22.44 13.39 -0.97
CA GLN A 20 21.92 12.86 0.30
C GLN A 20 20.41 12.68 0.26
N GLU A 21 19.69 13.67 -0.26
CA GLU A 21 18.24 13.62 -0.39
C GLU A 21 17.80 12.47 -1.30
N ALA A 22 18.43 12.33 -2.48
CA ALA A 22 18.15 11.23 -3.40
C ALA A 22 18.43 9.85 -2.80
N LEU A 23 19.51 9.70 -2.03
CA LEU A 23 19.82 8.44 -1.35
C LEU A 23 18.77 8.07 -0.30
N ILE A 24 18.29 9.06 0.45
CA ILE A 24 17.23 8.85 1.45
C ILE A 24 15.93 8.48 0.73
N GLU A 25 15.55 9.24 -0.30
CA GLU A 25 14.33 8.99 -1.08
C GLU A 25 14.31 7.59 -1.67
N GLN A 26 15.39 7.18 -2.34
CA GLN A 26 15.51 5.83 -2.88
C GLN A 26 15.42 4.75 -1.79
N SER A 27 16.03 4.98 -0.63
CA SER A 27 15.99 4.01 0.47
C SER A 27 14.58 3.87 1.06
N VAL A 28 13.86 4.98 1.19
CA VAL A 28 12.47 4.99 1.67
C VAL A 28 11.57 4.28 0.66
N GLU A 29 11.70 4.59 -0.64
CA GLU A 29 10.93 3.96 -1.70
C GLU A 29 11.08 2.43 -1.69
N VAL A 30 12.31 1.93 -1.52
CA VAL A 30 12.57 0.48 -1.42
C VAL A 30 11.87 -0.14 -0.21
N LEU A 31 11.94 0.51 0.95
CA LEU A 31 11.28 0.01 2.16
C LEU A 31 9.75 0.01 2.04
N GLU A 32 9.18 1.03 1.39
CA GLU A 32 7.74 1.08 1.10
C GLU A 32 7.30 -0.06 0.17
N LEU A 33 8.13 -0.38 -0.82
CA LEU A 33 7.88 -1.51 -1.72
C LEU A 33 7.98 -2.85 -0.99
N GLU A 34 9.01 -3.06 -0.16
CA GLU A 34 9.15 -4.27 0.66
C GLU A 34 7.98 -4.44 1.63
N LEU A 35 7.52 -3.35 2.25
CA LEU A 35 6.34 -3.37 3.10
C LEU A 35 5.10 -3.84 2.32
N LEU A 36 4.89 -3.27 1.14
CA LEU A 36 3.77 -3.63 0.27
C LEU A 36 3.85 -5.10 -0.19
N GLU A 37 5.04 -5.61 -0.48
CA GLU A 37 5.24 -7.02 -0.81
C GLU A 37 4.91 -7.93 0.38
N LEU A 38 5.31 -7.55 1.59
CA LEU A 38 5.00 -8.29 2.82
C LEU A 38 3.50 -8.30 3.13
N GLU A 39 2.80 -7.19 2.91
CA GLU A 39 1.33 -7.12 3.05
C GLU A 39 0.63 -8.07 2.07
N HIS A 40 1.08 -8.13 0.82
CA HIS A 40 0.54 -9.07 -0.16
C HIS A 40 0.84 -10.53 0.20
N ALA A 41 2.05 -10.82 0.67
CA ALA A 41 2.42 -12.15 1.13
C ALA A 41 1.56 -12.58 2.33
N PHE A 42 1.36 -11.68 3.29
CA PHE A 42 0.49 -11.89 4.45
C PHE A 42 -0.95 -12.19 4.05
N LEU A 43 -1.55 -11.37 3.18
CA LEU A 43 -2.88 -11.61 2.63
C LEU A 43 -2.99 -12.96 1.94
N SER A 44 -1.97 -13.32 1.17
CA SER A 44 -1.92 -14.60 0.48
C SER A 44 -1.82 -15.78 1.45
N LEU A 45 -1.09 -15.65 2.55
CA LEU A 45 -1.02 -16.68 3.61
C LEU A 45 -2.37 -16.86 4.31
N VAL A 46 -3.09 -15.77 4.57
CA VAL A 46 -4.37 -15.81 5.31
C VAL A 46 -5.54 -16.24 4.43
N LEU A 47 -5.65 -15.64 3.24
CA LEU A 47 -6.81 -15.81 2.34
C LEU A 47 -6.56 -16.77 1.19
N GLY A 48 -5.30 -17.13 0.90
CA GLY A 48 -4.95 -17.96 -0.25
C GLY A 48 -5.65 -19.32 -0.24
N SER A 49 -5.81 -19.93 0.93
CA SER A 49 -6.54 -21.19 1.09
C SER A 49 -8.00 -21.11 0.63
N LEU A 50 -8.65 -19.94 0.77
CA LEU A 50 -10.02 -19.70 0.32
C LEU A 50 -10.15 -19.66 -1.20
N VAL A 51 -9.05 -19.40 -1.91
CA VAL A 51 -8.98 -19.32 -3.38
C VAL A 51 -8.27 -20.55 -3.98
N GLY A 52 -8.00 -21.58 -3.16
CA GLY A 52 -7.34 -22.81 -3.61
C GLY A 52 -5.82 -22.71 -3.73
N LEU A 53 -5.20 -21.70 -3.13
CA LEU A 53 -3.76 -21.51 -3.01
C LEU A 53 -3.30 -21.76 -1.56
N PRO A 54 -3.06 -23.01 -1.14
CA PRO A 54 -2.69 -23.33 0.23
C PRO A 54 -1.23 -22.96 0.52
N LEU A 55 -0.98 -21.68 0.81
CA LEU A 55 0.35 -21.14 1.13
C LEU A 55 0.74 -21.37 2.60
N ALA A 56 -0.24 -21.52 3.48
CA ALA A 56 -0.07 -21.85 4.88
C ALA A 56 -1.07 -22.93 5.34
N PRO A 57 -0.75 -23.72 6.37
CA PRO A 57 -1.73 -24.58 7.04
C PRO A 57 -2.89 -23.73 7.59
N MET A 58 -4.12 -24.24 7.48
CA MET A 58 -5.33 -23.52 7.90
C MET A 58 -5.31 -23.03 9.35
N GLY A 59 -4.68 -23.78 10.26
CA GLY A 59 -4.53 -23.35 11.66
C GLY A 59 -3.72 -22.06 11.79
N VAL A 60 -2.60 -21.95 11.06
CA VAL A 60 -1.76 -20.75 11.04
C VAL A 60 -2.49 -19.58 10.38
N ALA A 61 -3.17 -19.83 9.26
CA ALA A 61 -3.96 -18.80 8.59
C ALA A 61 -5.08 -18.24 9.50
N ALA A 62 -5.75 -19.11 10.27
CA ALA A 62 -6.78 -18.72 11.21
C ALA A 62 -6.24 -17.93 12.41
N GLU A 63 -5.05 -18.29 12.92
CA GLU A 63 -4.37 -17.54 13.98
C GLU A 63 -3.95 -16.13 13.53
N LEU A 64 -3.59 -15.98 12.25
CA LEU A 64 -3.18 -14.73 11.65
C LEU A 64 -4.36 -13.84 11.20
N ALA A 65 -5.51 -14.43 10.89
CA ALA A 65 -6.68 -13.73 10.38
C ALA A 65 -7.14 -12.49 11.19
N PRO A 66 -7.09 -12.47 12.54
CA PRO A 66 -7.46 -11.30 13.32
C PRO A 66 -6.62 -10.05 13.03
N LEU A 67 -5.39 -10.22 12.54
CA LEU A 67 -4.53 -9.07 12.18
C LEU A 67 -5.02 -8.34 10.92
N LEU A 68 -5.97 -8.90 10.15
CA LEU A 68 -6.64 -8.24 9.02
C LEU A 68 -7.93 -7.50 9.40
N GLU A 69 -8.28 -7.41 10.68
CA GLU A 69 -9.57 -6.85 11.12
C GLU A 69 -9.78 -5.41 10.63
N GLY A 70 -8.73 -4.58 10.64
CA GLY A 70 -8.81 -3.19 10.19
C GLY A 70 -9.19 -3.08 8.72
N GLU A 71 -8.52 -3.86 7.89
CA GLU A 71 -8.62 -3.87 6.43
C GLU A 71 -9.93 -4.51 5.99
N THR A 72 -10.34 -5.61 6.63
CA THR A 72 -11.63 -6.25 6.38
C THR A 72 -12.79 -5.34 6.75
N ARG A 73 -12.72 -4.59 7.86
CA ARG A 73 -13.71 -3.58 8.22
C ARG A 73 -13.84 -2.51 7.13
N ILE A 74 -12.73 -1.96 6.65
CA ILE A 74 -12.73 -0.97 5.56
C ILE A 74 -13.38 -1.57 4.31
N LEU A 75 -13.05 -2.82 3.99
CA LEU A 75 -13.59 -3.52 2.82
C LEU A 75 -15.11 -3.66 2.93
N PHE A 76 -15.62 -4.09 4.09
CA PHE A 76 -17.06 -4.19 4.36
C PHE A 76 -17.78 -2.84 4.27
N GLU A 77 -17.20 -1.78 4.84
CA GLU A 77 -17.77 -0.43 4.76
C GLU A 77 -17.88 0.06 3.30
N ARG A 78 -16.88 -0.24 2.47
CA ARG A 78 -16.89 0.10 1.03
C ARG A 78 -17.94 -0.71 0.27
N THR A 79 -18.06 -2.00 0.55
CA THR A 79 -19.08 -2.86 -0.09
C THR A 79 -20.49 -2.40 0.26
N TRP A 80 -20.74 -2.03 1.52
CA TRP A 80 -22.05 -1.52 1.94
C TRP A 80 -22.42 -0.23 1.19
N ARG A 81 -21.52 0.75 1.16
CA ARG A 81 -21.74 2.01 0.41
C ARG A 81 -21.90 1.78 -1.10
N GLY A 82 -21.17 0.81 -1.66
CA GLY A 82 -21.29 0.44 -3.06
C GLY A 82 -22.62 -0.24 -3.38
N ALA A 83 -23.12 -1.09 -2.48
CA ALA A 83 -24.42 -1.74 -2.61
C ALA A 83 -25.55 -0.71 -2.64
N ASP A 84 -25.50 0.31 -1.78
CA ASP A 84 -26.46 1.43 -1.80
C ASP A 84 -26.43 2.18 -3.13
N ALA A 85 -25.24 2.44 -3.68
CA ALA A 85 -25.10 3.13 -4.98
C ALA A 85 -25.64 2.31 -6.16
N ILE A 86 -25.45 0.99 -6.14
CA ILE A 86 -25.99 0.07 -7.15
C ILE A 86 -27.52 0.00 -7.01
N ALA A 87 -28.04 -0.14 -5.79
CA ALA A 87 -29.47 -0.16 -5.52
C ALA A 87 -30.15 1.13 -5.99
N ASP A 88 -29.56 2.30 -5.71
CA ASP A 88 -30.02 3.60 -6.17
C ASP A 88 -30.02 3.72 -7.71
N LEU A 89 -29.02 3.16 -8.37
CA LEU A 89 -28.94 3.14 -9.83
C LEU A 89 -30.07 2.28 -10.42
N PHE A 90 -30.27 1.07 -9.91
CA PHE A 90 -31.31 0.16 -10.37
C PHE A 90 -32.72 0.71 -10.10
N SER A 91 -32.92 1.34 -8.95
CA SER A 91 -34.15 2.06 -8.60
C SER A 91 -34.45 3.18 -9.61
N ARG A 92 -33.44 3.99 -9.97
CA ARG A 92 -33.58 5.04 -11.00
C ARG A 92 -33.83 4.51 -12.41
N MET A 93 -33.41 3.28 -12.72
CA MET A 93 -33.68 2.63 -14.01
C MET A 93 -35.03 1.90 -14.07
N GLY A 94 -35.90 2.06 -13.05
CA GLY A 94 -37.24 1.46 -13.03
C GLY A 94 -37.27 0.01 -12.53
N GLY A 95 -36.21 -0.45 -11.87
CA GLY A 95 -36.22 -1.72 -11.15
C GLY A 95 -36.96 -1.56 -9.83
N GLU A 96 -38.22 -1.99 -9.79
CA GLU A 96 -38.98 -2.15 -8.54
C GLU A 96 -38.68 -3.55 -7.98
N TRP A 97 -37.82 -3.62 -6.96
CA TRP A 97 -37.61 -4.81 -6.12
C TRP A 97 -37.50 -4.38 -4.65
#